data_AF-S2KSV5-F1
#
_entry.id   AF-S2KSV5-F1
#
_cell.length_a   1.000
_cell.length_b   1.000
_cell.length_c   1.000
_cell.angle_alpha   90.00
_cell.angle_beta   90.00
_cell.angle_gamma   90.00
#
_symmetry.space_group_name_H-M   'P 1'
#
loop_
_entity.id
_entity.type
_entity.pdbx_description
1 polymer ?
#
loop_
_entity_poly.entity_id
_entity_poly.type
_entity_poly.pdbx_seq_one_letter_code
_entity_poly.pdbx_strand_id
1 'polypeptide(L)' 'MPAIARCYGIIIKMYFLAGEHNPPHFHAIYGEYVGVIDLI' A
#
# COMPACT_ATOMS: atom_id res chain seq x y z
N MET A 1 -4.04 -4.42 -6.09
CA MET A 1 -3.29 -4.38 -4.80
C MET A 1 -4.13 -5.06 -3.71
N PRO A 2 -3.84 -6.30 -3.32
CA PRO A 2 -4.46 -6.93 -2.16
C PRO A 2 -4.22 -6.12 -0.88
N ALA A 3 -5.15 -6.22 0.08
CA ALA A 3 -4.93 -5.72 1.44
C ALA A 3 -4.06 -6.71 2.22
N ILE A 4 -2.93 -6.24 2.73
CA ILE A 4 -1.89 -7.07 3.37
C ILE A 4 -1.88 -6.92 4.90
N ALA A 5 -2.40 -5.80 5.41
CA ALA A 5 -2.57 -5.55 6.83
C ALA A 5 -3.75 -4.59 7.09
N ARG A 6 -4.33 -4.69 8.28
CA ARG A 6 -5.36 -3.77 8.79
C ARG A 6 -5.08 -3.46 10.25
N CYS A 7 -4.89 -2.19 10.58
CA CYS A 7 -4.66 -1.73 11.95
C CYS A 7 -5.13 -0.29 12.13
N TYR A 8 -5.67 0.05 13.30
CA TYR A 8 -6.10 1.43 13.64
C TYR A 8 -7.02 2.11 12.60
N GLY A 9 -7.83 1.34 11.86
CA GLY A 9 -8.68 1.85 10.77
C GLY A 9 -7.95 2.10 9.45
N ILE A 10 -6.65 1.81 9.37
CA ILE A 10 -5.81 1.94 8.18
C ILE A 10 -5.77 0.59 7.44
N ILE A 11 -5.99 0.63 6.13
CA ILE A 11 -5.83 -0.52 5.24
C ILE A 11 -4.52 -0.34 4.47
N ILE A 12 -3.59 -1.28 4.66
CA ILE A 12 -2.34 -1.32 3.90
C ILE A 12 -2.54 -2.21 2.69
N LYS A 13 -2.32 -1.65 1.49
CA LYS A 13 -2.37 -2.39 0.21
C LYS A 13 -1.02 -2.32 -0.49
N MET A 14 -0.60 -3.43 -1.07
CA MET A 14 0.63 -3.50 -1.86
C MET A 14 0.42 -4.45 -3.04
N TYR A 15 1.14 -4.23 -4.14
CA TYR A 15 1.28 -5.20 -5.20
C TYR A 15 2.66 -5.85 -5.12
N PHE A 16 2.71 -7.18 -5.00
CA PHE A 16 3.97 -7.92 -4.79
C PHE A 16 4.61 -8.42 -6.09
N LEU A 17 3.94 -8.31 -7.24
CA LEU A 17 4.52 -8.77 -8.50
C LEU A 17 5.63 -7.80 -8.92
N ALA A 18 6.87 -8.22 -8.65
CA ALA A 18 8.07 -7.49 -9.03
C ALA A 18 8.09 -7.28 -10.55
N GLY A 19 8.03 -6.02 -10.99
CA GLY A 19 8.06 -5.63 -12.40
C GLY A 19 6.85 -4.80 -12.87
N GLU A 20 5.67 -4.99 -12.28
CA GLU A 20 4.46 -4.25 -12.70
C GLU A 20 4.22 -3.00 -11.84
N HIS A 21 4.92 -2.87 -10.71
CA HIS A 21 4.72 -1.79 -9.74
C HIS A 21 6.05 -1.33 -9.14
N ASN A 22 6.94 -0.86 -10.01
CA ASN A 22 8.23 -0.30 -9.64
C ASN A 22 8.16 1.24 -9.72
N PRO A 23 8.76 1.99 -8.77
CA PRO A 23 9.46 1.54 -7.57
C PRO A 23 8.52 0.89 -6.53
N PRO A 24 9.02 -0.04 -5.69
CA PRO A 24 8.20 -0.68 -4.67
C PRO A 24 7.67 0.36 -3.70
N HIS A 25 6.36 0.39 -3.55
CA HIS A 25 5.67 1.24 -2.59
C HIS A 25 4.39 0.56 -2.10
N PHE A 26 3.89 0.99 -0.95
CA PHE A 26 2.57 0.58 -0.45
C PHE A 26 1.64 1.77 -0.29
N HIS A 27 0.34 1.47 -0.29
CA HIS A 27 -0.72 2.46 -0.05
C HIS A 27 -1.27 2.29 1.35
N ALA A 28 -1.31 3.37 2.12
CA ALA A 28 -1.99 3.45 3.40
C ALA A 28 -3.31 4.21 3.23
N ILE A 29 -4.43 3.54 3.41
CA ILE A 29 -5.77 4.12 3.18
C ILE A 29 -6.47 4.30 4.52
N TYR A 30 -6.94 5.52 4.82
CA TYR A 30 -7.74 5.86 6.00
C TYR A 30 -8.95 6.70 5.59
N GLY A 31 -10.14 6.08 5.54
CA GLY A 31 -11.33 6.73 4.98
C GLY A 31 -11.10 7.12 3.51
N GLU A 32 -11.18 8.41 3.22
CA GLU A 32 -10.94 8.98 1.88
C GLU A 32 -9.46 9.36 1.64
N TYR A 33 -8.62 9.30 2.67
CA TYR A 33 -7.20 9.65 2.56
C TYR A 33 -6.37 8.47 2.07
N VAL A 34 -5.41 8.77 1.19
CA VAL A 34 -4.45 7.81 0.64
C VAL A 34 -3.03 8.36 0.80
N GLY A 35 -2.19 7.63 1.54
CA GLY A 35 -0.75 7.85 1.61
C GLY A 35 -0.01 6.84 0.73
N VAL A 36 1.05 7.30 0.08
CA VAL A 36 1.98 6.45 -0.70
C VAL A 36 3.34 6.48 -0.02
N ILE A 37 3.89 5.30 0.26
CA ILE A 37 5.16 5.15 0.96
C ILE A 37 6.08 4.30 0.10
N ASP A 38 7.18 4.90 -0.34
CA ASP A 38 8.24 4.22 -1.08
C ASP A 38 9.07 3.32 -0.14
N LEU A 39 9.53 2.19 -0.68
CA LEU A 39 10.34 1.19 0.04
C LEU A 39 11.82 1.20 -0.41
N ILE A 40 12.23 2.19 -1.22
CA ILE A 40 13.62 2.41 -1.65
C ILE A 40 14.24 3.55 -0.84
#